data_AF-A0A9D9D9Y8-F1
#
_entry.id   AF-A0A9D9D9Y8-F1
#
_cell.length_a   1.000
_cell.length_b   1.000
_cell.length_c   1.000
_cell.angle_alpha   90.00
_cell.angle_beta   90.00
_cell.angle_gamma   90.00
#
_symmetry.space_group_name_H-M   'P 1'
#
loop_
_entity.id
_entity.type
_entity.pdbx_description
1 polymer ?
#
loop_
_entity_poly.entity_id
_entity_poly.type
_entity_poly.pdbx_seq_one_letter_code
_entity_poly.pdbx_strand_id
1 'polypeptide(L)' 'MVEKSNRNRKEHLYCCKNCGYRSNDDRVGAINMFQRGEDYLKTLHKPF' A
#
# COMPACT_ATOMS: atom_id res chain seq x y z
N MET A 1 5.30 4.46 2.71
CA MET A 1 3.93 4.72 2.23
C MET A 1 3.93 4.68 0.72
N VAL A 2 2.92 4.09 0.09
CA VAL A 2 2.84 4.01 -1.38
C VAL A 2 2.38 5.36 -1.94
N GLU A 3 3.32 6.14 -2.48
CA GLU A 3 2.99 7.37 -3.20
C GLU A 3 2.24 7.07 -4.49
N LYS A 4 1.22 7.87 -4.81
CA LYS A 4 0.44 7.68 -6.06
C LYS A 4 1.32 7.77 -7.31
N SER A 5 2.41 8.52 -7.23
CA SER A 5 3.41 8.72 -8.27
C SER A 5 4.29 7.49 -8.53
N ASN A 6 4.25 6.48 -7.64
CA ASN A 6 4.93 5.18 -7.79
C ASN A 6 4.06 4.14 -8.52
N ARG A 7 2.87 4.53 -9.01
CA ARG A 7 1.93 3.64 -9.70
C ARG A 7 1.82 3.99 -11.17
N ASN A 8 2.07 3.01 -12.04
CA ASN A 8 1.78 3.09 -13.46
C ASN A 8 0.45 2.39 -13.77
N ARG A 9 -0.63 3.18 -13.91
CA ARG A 9 -1.99 2.68 -14.16
C ARG A 9 -2.17 2.00 -15.51
N LYS A 10 -1.34 2.33 -16.51
CA LYS A 10 -1.44 1.70 -17.85
C LYS A 10 -0.86 0.29 -17.85
N GLU A 11 0.15 0.04 -17.04
CA GLU A 11 0.88 -1.24 -17.00
C GLU A 11 0.57 -2.07 -15.75
N HIS A 12 -0.36 -1.61 -14.90
CA HIS A 12 -0.67 -2.23 -13.60
C HIS A 12 0.59 -2.49 -12.75
N LEU A 13 1.55 -1.57 -12.83
CA LEU A 13 2.88 -1.75 -12.26
C LEU A 13 3.11 -0.71 -11.17
N TYR A 14 3.44 -1.20 -9.98
CA TYR A 14 4.02 -0.41 -8.91
C TYR A 14 5.54 -0.42 -9.04
N CYS A 15 6.16 0.75 -8.95
CA CYS A 15 7.60 0.93 -8.86
C CYS A 15 7.95 1.93 -7.76
N CYS A 16 8.61 1.46 -6.70
CA CYS A 16 9.06 2.31 -5.62
C CYS A 16 10.21 3.20 -6.10
N LYS A 17 9.99 4.51 -6.16
CA LYS A 17 11.05 5.46 -6.56
C LYS A 17 12.20 5.57 -5.54
N ASN A 18 11.99 5.14 -4.31
CA ASN A 18 13.00 5.21 -3.25
C ASN A 18 13.98 4.04 -3.27
N CYS A 19 13.55 2.84 -3.70
CA CYS A 19 14.39 1.64 -3.69
C CYS A 19 14.38 0.83 -5.00
N GLY A 20 13.60 1.24 -6.00
CA GLY A 20 13.47 0.54 -7.27
C GLY A 20 12.61 -0.74 -7.24
N TYR A 21 11.99 -1.06 -6.10
CA TYR A 21 11.14 -2.25 -5.98
C TYR A 21 9.97 -2.22 -6.97
N ARG A 22 9.77 -3.30 -7.73
CA ARG A 22 8.69 -3.43 -8.71
C ARG A 22 7.77 -4.59 -8.36
N SER A 23 6.47 -4.35 -8.40
CA SER A 23 5.44 -5.36 -8.19
C SER A 23 4.16 -4.96 -8.92
N ASN A 24 3.23 -5.88 -9.08
CA ASN A 24 1.90 -5.56 -9.57
C ASN A 24 1.20 -4.56 -8.62
N ASP A 25 0.59 -3.52 -9.19
CA ASP A 25 -0.07 -2.43 -8.47
C ASP A 25 -1.29 -2.90 -7.68
N ASP A 26 -2.09 -3.81 -8.24
CA ASP A 26 -3.29 -4.34 -7.60
C ASP A 26 -2.94 -5.16 -6.34
N ARG A 27 -1.89 -5.98 -6.42
CA ARG A 27 -1.34 -6.71 -5.26
C ARG A 27 -0.89 -5.76 -4.16
N VAL A 28 -0.13 -4.72 -4.51
CA VAL A 28 0.34 -3.70 -3.56
C VAL A 28 -0.84 -2.91 -2.98
N GLY A 29 -1.88 -2.67 -3.78
CA GLY A 29 -3.14 -2.07 -3.36
C GLY A 29 -3.85 -2.89 -2.28
N ALA A 30 -4.03 -4.19 -2.51
CA ALA A 30 -4.68 -5.10 -1.56
C ALA A 30 -3.93 -5.16 -0.21
N ILE A 31 -2.59 -5.26 -0.25
CA ILE A 31 -1.75 -5.25 0.95
C ILE A 31 -1.95 -3.96 1.75
N ASN A 32 -1.94 -2.80 1.06
CA ASN A 32 -2.13 -1.51 1.72
C ASN A 32 -3.54 -1.36 2.34
N MET A 33 -4.57 -1.87 1.67
CA MET A 33 -5.94 -1.83 2.21
C MET A 33 -6.05 -2.69 3.46
N PHE A 34 -5.52 -3.92 3.43
CA PHE A 34 -5.49 -4.82 4.58
C PHE A 34 -4.76 -4.19 5.77
N GLN A 35 -3.54 -3.66 5.54
CA GLN A 35 -2.74 -3.04 6.59
C GLN A 35 -3.46 -1.86 7.24
N ARG A 36 -4.14 -1.02 6.45
CA ARG A 36 -4.95 0.09 6.98
C ARG A 36 -6.12 -0.38 7.83
N GLY A 37 -6.77 -1.48 7.44
CA GLY A 37 -7.84 -2.10 8.22
C GLY A 37 -7.32 -2.60 9.57
N GLU A 38 -6.21 -3.32 9.56
CA GLU A 38 -5.55 -3.80 10.79
C GLU A 38 -5.13 -2.66 11.71
N ASP A 39 -4.50 -1.61 11.16
CA ASP A 39 -4.11 -0.43 11.94
C ASP A 39 -5.34 0.28 12.53
N TYR A 40 -6.43 0.41 11.77
CA TYR A 40 -7.68 0.98 12.27
C TYR A 40 -8.27 0.17 13.44
N LEU A 41 -8.32 -1.16 13.31
CA LEU A 41 -8.78 -2.04 14.39
C LEU A 41 -7.91 -1.92 15.64
N LYS A 42 -6.58 -1.84 15.48
CA LYS A 42 -5.65 -1.62 16.61
C LYS A 42 -5.84 -0.25 17.27
N THR A 43 -6.17 0.79 16.50
CA THR A 43 -6.47 2.11 17.08
C THR A 43 -7.81 2.14 17.83
N LEU A 44 -8.80 1.37 17.38
CA LEU A 44 -10.07 1.19 18.09
C LEU A 44 -9.90 0.34 19.36
N HIS A 45 -9.02 -0.66 19.32
CA HIS A 45 -8.73 -1.56 20.44
C HIS A 45 -7.60 -1.09 21.35
N LYS A 46 -7.24 0.20 21.35
CA LYS A 46 -6.46 0.75 22.46
C LYS A 46 -7.40 1.00 23.64
N PRO A 47 -7.41 0.15 24.69
CA PRO A 47 -7.93 0.60 25.97
C PRO A 47 -7.12 1.83 26.39
N PHE A 48 -7.83 2.84 26.88
CA PHE A 48 -7.22 3.96 27.61
C PHE A 48 -6.34 3.45 28.75
#